data_AF-A0A4R8QGD3-F1
#
_entry.id   AF-A0A4R8QGD3-F1
#
_cell.length_a   1.000
_cell.length_b   1.000
_cell.length_c   1.000
_cell.angle_alpha   90.00
_cell.angle_beta   90.00
_cell.angle_gamma   90.00
#
_symmetry.space_group_name_H-M   'P 1'
#
loop_
_entity.id
_entity.type
_entity.pdbx_description
1 polymer ?
#
loop_
_entity_poly.entity_id
_entity_poly.type
_entity_poly.pdbx_seq_one_letter_code
_entity_poly.pdbx_strand_id
1 'polypeptide(L)'
;MWAWFYNPSRLPIAYNKWISSAANVDMRLIEALQRLRRGELKYGVDTGHAELLQGMCKKYNWPMEWGDPAKSIPIPCEMVHMGCGPSCEVHALNRFCRSWKWSMAMYLPLSVALLVRGPINRKSFVRALLSASRSSAFLGTYITLFYYGVCLARTRLGPHVIGKHRAARQTIDGGFCVGTGCFLCGWSVLVETRSRQKDMALFVAPRAMATLLPRRYSMDKQWRETLVFAASTAVVFTCILENPKRVRGVLGGILGLVMRN
;
A
#
# COMPACT_ATOMS: atom_id res chain seq x y z
N MET A 1 2.32 -2.10 0.67
CA MET A 1 3.29 -1.73 -0.38
C MET A 1 4.65 -2.41 -0.21
N TRP A 2 5.26 -2.38 0.98
CA TRP A 2 6.59 -2.98 1.22
C TRP A 2 6.75 -4.42 0.69
N ALA A 3 5.80 -5.31 1.01
CA ALA A 3 5.84 -6.69 0.53
C ALA A 3 5.78 -6.78 -1.00
N TRP A 4 5.02 -5.91 -1.68
CA TRP A 4 4.98 -5.89 -3.14
C TRP A 4 6.32 -5.47 -3.75
N PHE A 5 7.03 -4.52 -3.11
CA PHE A 5 8.38 -4.11 -3.54
C PHE A 5 9.43 -5.18 -3.28
N TYR A 6 9.47 -5.80 -2.10
CA TYR A 6 10.65 -6.57 -1.68
C TYR A 6 10.39 -8.05 -1.41
N ASN A 7 9.13 -8.46 -1.28
CA ASN A 7 8.73 -9.84 -0.99
C ASN A 7 7.46 -10.24 -1.78
N PRO A 8 7.42 -10.05 -3.12
CA PRO A 8 6.19 -10.26 -3.89
C PRO A 8 5.66 -11.70 -3.80
N SER A 9 6.54 -12.68 -3.58
CA SER A 9 6.17 -14.09 -3.36
C SER A 9 5.29 -14.32 -2.12
N ARG A 10 5.26 -13.38 -1.16
CA ARG A 10 4.39 -13.46 0.03
C ARG A 10 2.96 -12.98 -0.25
N LEU A 11 2.70 -12.41 -1.43
CA LEU A 11 1.39 -11.90 -1.81
C LEU A 11 0.70 -12.89 -2.78
N PRO A 12 -0.63 -13.06 -2.69
CA PRO A 12 -1.38 -13.81 -3.69
C PRO A 12 -1.14 -13.25 -5.10
N ILE A 13 -1.02 -14.14 -6.09
CA ILE A 13 -0.70 -13.77 -7.49
C ILE A 13 -1.69 -12.74 -8.04
N ALA A 14 -2.99 -12.94 -7.81
CA ALA A 14 -4.03 -12.01 -8.23
C ALA A 14 -3.85 -10.61 -7.62
N TYR A 15 -3.43 -10.55 -6.34
CA TYR A 15 -3.20 -9.30 -5.65
C TYR A 15 -1.95 -8.57 -6.16
N ASN A 16 -0.87 -9.30 -6.46
CA ASN A 16 0.30 -8.72 -7.12
C ASN A 16 -0.05 -8.13 -8.48
N LYS A 17 -0.79 -8.86 -9.33
CA LYS A 17 -1.24 -8.36 -10.63
C LYS A 17 -2.08 -7.09 -10.49
N TRP A 18 -3.00 -7.09 -9.53
CA TRP A 18 -3.87 -5.93 -9.27
C TRP A 18 -3.07 -4.70 -8.80
N ILE A 19 -2.15 -4.85 -7.83
CA ILE A 19 -1.30 -3.72 -7.39
C ILE A 19 -0.42 -3.23 -8.54
N SER A 20 0.20 -4.13 -9.30
CA SER A 20 1.06 -3.71 -10.43
C SER A 20 0.29 -2.94 -11.48
N SER A 21 -0.96 -3.33 -11.77
CA SER A 21 -1.86 -2.58 -12.64
C SER A 21 -2.20 -1.20 -12.08
N ALA A 22 -2.58 -1.13 -10.80
CA ALA A 22 -2.92 0.13 -10.13
C ALA A 22 -1.71 1.08 -9.99
N ALA A 23 -0.52 0.53 -9.76
CA ALA A 23 0.71 1.28 -9.56
C ALA A 23 1.15 2.00 -10.84
N ASN A 24 0.83 1.47 -12.02
CA ASN A 24 1.13 2.06 -13.32
C ASN A 24 2.56 2.66 -13.37
N VAL A 25 3.54 1.78 -13.13
CA VAL A 25 4.97 2.11 -13.06
C VAL A 25 5.73 1.07 -13.87
N ASP A 26 6.86 1.46 -14.47
CA ASP A 26 7.72 0.51 -15.16
C ASP A 26 8.39 -0.42 -14.14
N MET A 27 8.20 -1.72 -14.29
CA MET A 27 8.69 -2.73 -13.32
C MET A 27 10.22 -2.72 -13.21
N ARG A 28 10.94 -2.26 -14.24
CA ARG A 28 12.41 -2.12 -14.21
C ARG A 28 12.89 -1.14 -13.13
N LEU A 29 12.08 -0.12 -12.81
CA LEU A 29 12.39 0.80 -11.71
C LEU A 29 12.30 0.10 -10.36
N ILE A 30 11.27 -0.74 -10.17
CA ILE A 30 11.10 -1.51 -8.93
C ILE A 30 12.26 -2.49 -8.78
N GLU A 31 12.61 -3.18 -9.86
CA GLU A 31 13.74 -4.09 -9.87
C GLU A 31 15.06 -3.36 -9.56
N ALA A 32 15.29 -2.17 -10.12
CA ALA A 32 16.46 -1.37 -9.79
C ALA A 32 16.52 -1.02 -8.28
N LEU A 33 15.40 -0.65 -7.66
CA LEU A 33 15.31 -0.41 -6.22
C LEU A 33 15.54 -1.67 -5.38
N GLN A 34 15.11 -2.84 -5.86
CA GLN A 34 15.41 -4.13 -5.23
C GLN A 34 16.91 -4.45 -5.31
N ARG A 35 17.54 -4.25 -6.46
CA ARG A 35 18.99 -4.46 -6.65
C ARG A 35 19.83 -3.48 -5.81
N LEU A 36 19.39 -2.22 -5.68
CA LEU A 36 19.97 -1.23 -4.76
C LEU A 36 19.92 -1.72 -3.32
N ARG A 37 18.78 -2.29 -2.90
CA ARG A 37 18.61 -2.84 -1.55
C ARG A 37 19.51 -4.04 -1.28
N ARG A 38 19.69 -4.93 -2.26
CA ARG A 38 20.55 -6.11 -2.15
C ARG A 38 22.03 -5.79 -2.27
N GLY A 39 22.36 -4.58 -2.73
CA GLY A 39 23.75 -4.17 -3.01
C GLY A 39 24.29 -4.75 -4.31
N GLU A 40 23.44 -5.30 -5.17
CA GLU A 40 23.80 -5.74 -6.53
C GLU A 40 24.04 -4.51 -7.42
N LEU A 41 23.20 -3.50 -7.31
CA LEU A 41 23.37 -2.20 -7.97
C LEU A 41 23.89 -1.19 -6.93
N LYS A 42 24.99 -0.50 -7.25
CA LYS A 42 25.64 0.47 -6.34
C LYS A 42 25.88 1.80 -7.02
N TYR A 43 25.57 2.90 -6.34
CA TYR A 43 25.86 4.23 -6.87
C TYR A 43 27.37 4.52 -6.94
N GLY A 44 27.80 5.03 -8.10
CA GLY A 44 29.19 5.43 -8.34
C GLY A 44 30.13 4.29 -8.69
N VAL A 45 29.61 3.07 -8.89
CA VAL A 45 30.37 1.89 -9.31
C VAL A 45 29.64 1.26 -10.49
N ASP A 46 30.38 0.95 -11.55
CA ASP A 46 29.81 0.14 -12.63
C ASP A 46 29.78 -1.33 -12.20
N THR A 47 28.58 -1.81 -11.87
CA THR A 47 28.33 -3.20 -11.49
C THR A 47 27.82 -4.05 -12.67
N GLY A 48 27.84 -3.52 -13.90
CA GLY A 48 27.30 -4.21 -15.07
C GLY A 48 25.76 -4.30 -15.11
N HIS A 49 25.07 -3.48 -14.31
CA HIS A 49 23.59 -3.48 -14.22
C HIS A 49 22.93 -2.21 -14.81
N ALA A 50 23.70 -1.35 -15.48
CA ALA A 50 23.20 -0.12 -16.09
C ALA A 50 22.11 -0.39 -17.15
N GLU A 51 22.21 -1.51 -17.88
CA GLU A 51 21.27 -1.89 -18.95
C GLU A 51 19.79 -1.91 -18.50
N LEU A 52 19.53 -2.23 -17.22
CA LEU A 52 18.19 -2.30 -16.67
C LEU A 52 17.47 -0.95 -16.75
N LEU A 53 18.10 0.11 -16.23
CA LEU A 53 17.55 1.46 -16.23
C LEU A 53 17.76 2.15 -17.58
N GLN A 54 18.84 1.84 -18.29
CA GLN A 54 19.03 2.29 -19.68
C GLN A 54 17.93 1.77 -20.61
N GLY A 55 17.40 0.58 -20.38
CA GLY A 55 16.22 0.09 -21.08
C GLY A 55 15.00 0.99 -20.88
N MET A 56 14.85 1.60 -19.69
CA MET A 56 13.83 2.62 -19.46
C MET A 56 14.15 3.88 -20.24
N CYS A 57 15.40 4.35 -20.22
CA CYS A 57 15.81 5.51 -21.01
C CYS A 57 15.49 5.35 -22.50
N LYS A 58 15.78 4.18 -23.09
CA LYS A 58 15.41 3.86 -24.49
C LYS A 58 13.90 3.95 -24.73
N LYS A 59 13.08 3.39 -23.83
CA LYS A 59 11.61 3.37 -23.99
C LYS A 59 10.98 4.75 -23.87
N TYR A 60 11.48 5.58 -22.95
CA TYR A 60 10.91 6.90 -22.65
C TYR A 60 11.65 8.05 -23.33
N ASN A 61 12.64 7.75 -24.18
CA ASN A 61 13.50 8.70 -24.88
C ASN A 61 14.23 9.67 -23.92
N TRP A 62 14.81 9.13 -22.84
CA TRP A 62 15.63 9.88 -21.88
C TRP A 62 17.13 9.70 -22.17
N PRO A 63 18.01 10.59 -21.65
CA PRO A 63 19.44 10.41 -21.75
C PRO A 63 19.90 9.06 -21.19
N MET A 64 20.71 8.33 -21.95
CA MET A 64 21.23 7.01 -21.55
C MET A 64 22.04 7.06 -20.26
N GLU A 65 22.68 8.18 -19.98
CA GLU A 65 23.46 8.40 -18.76
C GLU A 65 22.60 8.38 -17.49
N TRP A 66 21.30 8.70 -17.59
CA TRP A 66 20.39 8.61 -16.44
C TRP A 66 20.17 7.18 -15.97
N GLY A 67 20.33 6.21 -16.88
CA GLY A 67 20.24 4.80 -16.56
C GLY A 67 21.53 4.20 -16.01
N ASP A 68 22.63 4.94 -16.04
CA ASP A 68 23.93 4.48 -15.54
C ASP A 68 24.11 4.89 -14.06
N PRO A 69 24.11 3.93 -13.11
CA PRO A 69 24.25 4.24 -11.69
C PRO A 69 25.66 4.67 -11.29
N ALA A 70 26.67 4.47 -12.15
CA ALA A 70 28.01 5.02 -11.94
C ALA A 70 28.04 6.55 -12.19
N LYS A 71 27.18 7.05 -13.08
CA LYS A 71 27.10 8.45 -13.49
C LYS A 71 25.96 9.21 -12.80
N SER A 72 24.75 8.66 -12.78
CA SER A 72 23.55 9.32 -12.28
C SER A 72 23.25 8.92 -10.83
N ILE A 73 23.46 9.86 -9.90
CA ILE A 73 23.31 9.62 -8.46
C ILE A 73 22.54 10.79 -7.82
N PRO A 74 21.37 10.56 -7.20
CA PRO A 74 20.53 9.35 -7.25
C PRO A 74 19.78 9.22 -8.59
N ILE A 75 18.94 8.18 -8.74
CA ILE A 75 18.07 8.04 -9.92
C ILE A 75 17.24 9.32 -10.12
N PRO A 76 17.22 9.96 -11.30
CA PRO A 76 16.48 11.21 -11.52
C PRO A 76 14.98 11.11 -11.18
N CYS A 77 14.42 12.17 -10.59
CA CYS A 77 12.99 12.19 -10.25
C CYS A 77 12.09 12.03 -11.48
N GLU A 78 12.50 12.57 -12.63
CA GLU A 78 11.72 12.42 -13.88
C GLU A 78 11.57 10.96 -14.31
N MET A 79 12.60 10.14 -14.10
CA MET A 79 12.50 8.69 -14.30
C MET A 79 11.50 8.07 -13.33
N VAL A 80 11.56 8.43 -12.04
CA VAL A 80 10.62 7.95 -11.03
C VAL A 80 9.18 8.41 -11.30
N HIS A 81 9.02 9.59 -11.89
CA HIS A 81 7.74 10.17 -12.28
C HIS A 81 7.20 9.62 -13.61
N MET A 82 7.91 8.69 -14.26
CA MET A 82 7.54 8.12 -15.57
C MET A 82 7.34 9.20 -16.65
N GLY A 83 8.18 10.26 -16.63
CA GLY A 83 8.16 11.32 -17.64
C GLY A 83 7.11 12.41 -17.41
N CYS A 84 6.51 12.49 -16.22
CA CYS A 84 5.59 13.58 -15.86
C CYS A 84 6.32 14.88 -15.44
N GLY A 85 7.57 15.06 -15.87
CA GLY A 85 8.44 16.17 -15.48
C GLY A 85 9.14 16.00 -14.13
N PRO A 86 9.98 16.98 -13.74
CA PRO A 86 10.85 16.88 -12.56
C PRO A 86 10.14 17.19 -11.23
N SER A 87 8.99 17.88 -11.26
CA SER A 87 8.28 18.32 -10.06
C SER A 87 7.52 17.17 -9.38
N CYS A 88 7.82 16.94 -8.10
CA CYS A 88 7.22 15.85 -7.31
C CYS A 88 5.74 16.12 -6.99
N GLU A 89 5.39 17.40 -6.85
CA GLU A 89 4.07 17.90 -6.48
C GLU A 89 3.12 17.80 -7.66
N VAL A 90 3.59 18.19 -8.85
CA VAL A 90 2.84 18.00 -10.10
C VAL A 90 2.64 16.51 -10.37
N HIS A 91 3.68 15.68 -10.16
CA HIS A 91 3.54 14.24 -10.26
C HIS A 91 2.49 13.68 -9.28
N ALA A 92 2.51 14.12 -8.03
CA ALA A 92 1.55 13.71 -7.00
C ALA A 92 0.10 14.07 -7.37
N LEU A 93 -0.14 15.28 -7.87
CA LEU A 93 -1.45 15.72 -8.35
C LEU A 93 -1.91 14.93 -9.59
N ASN A 94 -1.02 14.76 -10.57
CA ASN A 94 -1.33 13.96 -11.77
C ASN A 94 -1.68 12.52 -11.40
N ARG A 95 -0.89 11.90 -10.50
CA ARG A 95 -1.16 10.57 -9.95
C ARG A 95 -2.49 10.49 -9.23
N PHE A 96 -2.83 11.51 -8.43
CA PHE A 96 -4.12 11.56 -7.73
C PHE A 96 -5.27 11.54 -8.74
N CYS A 97 -5.25 12.45 -9.71
CA CYS A 97 -6.30 12.57 -10.72
C CYS A 97 -6.46 11.29 -11.55
N ARG A 98 -5.36 10.69 -12.01
CA ARG A 98 -5.38 9.44 -12.79
C ARG A 98 -5.89 8.26 -11.95
N SER A 99 -5.41 8.14 -10.72
CA SER A 99 -5.81 7.05 -9.81
C SER A 99 -7.26 7.18 -9.37
N TRP A 100 -7.72 8.41 -9.11
CA TRP A 100 -9.12 8.68 -8.79
C TRP A 100 -10.03 8.32 -9.96
N LYS A 101 -9.71 8.72 -11.19
CA LYS A 101 -10.48 8.35 -12.40
C LYS A 101 -10.53 6.82 -12.60
N TRP A 102 -9.39 6.15 -12.49
CA TRP A 102 -9.30 4.69 -12.61
C TRP A 102 -10.11 3.97 -11.51
N SER A 103 -9.99 4.45 -10.27
CA SER A 103 -10.74 3.90 -9.15
C SER A 103 -12.23 4.16 -9.25
N MET A 104 -12.64 5.30 -9.81
CA MET A 104 -14.04 5.66 -10.03
C MET A 104 -14.69 4.71 -11.04
N ALA A 105 -13.95 4.34 -12.10
CA ALA A 105 -14.42 3.34 -13.06
C ALA A 105 -14.71 1.97 -12.42
N MET A 106 -14.02 1.62 -11.33
CA MET A 106 -14.25 0.39 -10.58
C MET A 106 -15.37 0.51 -9.53
N TYR A 107 -15.39 1.61 -8.75
CA TYR A 107 -16.34 1.76 -7.64
C TYR A 107 -17.72 2.28 -8.04
N LEU A 108 -17.81 3.05 -9.13
CA LEU A 108 -19.08 3.61 -9.57
C LEU A 108 -20.08 2.53 -10.00
N PRO A 109 -19.72 1.52 -10.83
CA PRO A 109 -20.64 0.44 -11.20
C PRO A 109 -21.18 -0.31 -9.97
N LEU A 110 -20.29 -0.62 -9.01
CA LEU A 110 -20.68 -1.29 -7.77
C LEU A 110 -21.65 -0.44 -6.95
N SER A 111 -21.36 0.85 -6.80
CA SER A 111 -22.20 1.78 -6.02
C SER A 111 -23.56 2.00 -6.66
N VAL A 112 -23.63 2.01 -8.00
CA VAL A 112 -24.88 2.10 -8.76
C VAL A 112 -25.66 0.79 -8.70
N ALA A 113 -25.01 -0.37 -8.81
CA ALA A 113 -25.68 -1.67 -8.70
C ALA A 113 -26.38 -1.85 -7.34
N LEU A 114 -25.81 -1.30 -6.26
CA LEU A 114 -26.44 -1.31 -4.94
C LEU A 114 -27.73 -0.49 -4.86
N LEU A 115 -27.97 0.45 -5.79
CA LEU A 115 -29.22 1.21 -5.86
C LEU A 115 -30.40 0.35 -6.32
N VAL A 116 -30.16 -0.75 -7.03
CA VAL A 116 -31.21 -1.68 -7.51
C VAL A 116 -31.98 -2.31 -6.35
N ARG A 117 -31.40 -2.32 -5.14
CA ARG A 117 -32.04 -2.85 -3.92
C ARG A 117 -33.08 -1.92 -3.28
N GLY A 118 -33.31 -0.71 -3.82
CA GLY A 118 -34.23 0.25 -3.23
C GLY A 118 -34.80 1.26 -4.24
N PRO A 119 -35.59 2.26 -3.76
CA PRO A 119 -36.19 3.25 -4.64
C PRO A 119 -35.12 4.14 -5.28
N ILE A 120 -35.09 4.15 -6.61
CA ILE A 120 -34.18 4.98 -7.40
C ILE A 120 -34.72 6.41 -7.41
N ASN A 121 -34.00 7.32 -6.76
CA ASN A 121 -34.33 8.74 -6.73
C ASN A 121 -33.05 9.59 -6.87
N ARG A 122 -33.19 10.88 -7.18
CA ARG A 122 -32.04 11.78 -7.35
C ARG A 122 -31.13 11.80 -6.12
N LYS A 123 -31.70 11.70 -4.92
CA LYS A 123 -30.95 11.69 -3.65
C LYS A 123 -30.12 10.42 -3.48
N SER A 124 -30.64 9.25 -3.86
CA SER A 124 -29.96 7.97 -3.77
C SER A 124 -28.85 7.87 -4.81
N PHE A 125 -29.08 8.39 -6.02
CA PHE A 125 -28.04 8.50 -7.05
C PHE A 125 -26.87 9.41 -6.61
N VAL A 126 -27.16 10.62 -6.11
CA VAL A 126 -26.11 11.53 -5.60
C VAL A 126 -25.34 10.89 -4.44
N ARG A 127 -26.04 10.18 -3.54
CA ARG A 127 -25.40 9.45 -2.44
C ARG A 127 -24.47 8.34 -2.95
N ALA A 128 -24.88 7.58 -3.96
CA ALA A 128 -24.03 6.56 -4.58
C ALA A 128 -22.80 7.18 -5.25
N LEU A 129 -22.97 8.30 -5.97
CA LEU A 129 -21.87 9.02 -6.59
C LEU A 129 -20.87 9.55 -5.55
N LEU A 130 -21.36 10.15 -4.46
CA LEU A 130 -20.52 10.63 -3.36
C LEU A 130 -19.80 9.47 -2.65
N SER A 131 -20.47 8.32 -2.49
CA SER A 131 -19.87 7.12 -1.89
C SER A 131 -18.77 6.54 -2.78
N ALA A 132 -19.02 6.43 -4.09
CA ALA A 132 -18.03 5.98 -5.07
C ALA A 132 -16.85 6.95 -5.15
N SER A 133 -17.12 8.25 -5.19
CA SER A 133 -16.11 9.31 -5.22
C SER A 133 -15.23 9.30 -3.97
N ARG A 134 -15.82 9.15 -2.77
CA ARG A 134 -15.07 9.03 -1.51
C ARG A 134 -14.17 7.79 -1.51
N SER A 135 -14.69 6.63 -1.91
CA SER A 135 -13.91 5.40 -2.02
C SER A 135 -12.76 5.53 -3.03
N SER A 136 -13.01 6.25 -4.12
CA SER A 136 -12.00 6.53 -5.15
C SER A 136 -10.97 7.54 -4.67
N ALA A 137 -11.37 8.52 -3.87
CA ALA A 137 -10.48 9.47 -3.22
C ALA A 137 -9.60 8.77 -2.17
N PHE A 138 -10.15 7.84 -1.38
CA PHE A 138 -9.36 7.01 -0.47
C PHE A 138 -8.22 6.28 -1.19
N LEU A 139 -8.52 5.58 -2.31
CA LEU A 139 -7.51 4.86 -3.07
C LEU A 139 -6.54 5.81 -3.81
N GLY A 140 -7.06 6.89 -4.39
CA GLY A 140 -6.26 7.93 -5.03
C GLY A 140 -5.26 8.57 -4.06
N THR A 141 -5.72 8.96 -2.87
CA THR A 141 -4.89 9.50 -1.79
C THR A 141 -3.88 8.46 -1.31
N TYR A 142 -4.24 7.18 -1.20
CA TYR A 142 -3.30 6.12 -0.84
C TYR A 142 -2.12 6.05 -1.83
N ILE A 143 -2.42 6.02 -3.12
CA ILE A 143 -1.39 5.96 -4.18
C ILE A 143 -0.56 7.25 -4.20
N THR A 144 -1.21 8.42 -4.13
CA THR A 144 -0.52 9.71 -4.12
C THR A 144 0.40 9.88 -2.91
N LEU A 145 -0.06 9.57 -1.69
CA LEU A 145 0.76 9.64 -0.49
C LEU A 145 1.94 8.66 -0.55
N PHE A 146 1.75 7.48 -1.14
CA PHE A 146 2.85 6.54 -1.33
C PHE A 146 3.95 7.12 -2.23
N TYR A 147 3.60 7.56 -3.44
CA TYR A 147 4.58 8.10 -4.39
C TYR A 147 5.18 9.42 -3.91
N TYR A 148 4.34 10.31 -3.37
CA TYR A 148 4.83 11.56 -2.78
C TYR A 148 5.77 11.29 -1.61
N GLY A 149 5.46 10.31 -0.75
CA GLY A 149 6.34 9.90 0.34
C GLY A 149 7.69 9.36 -0.11
N VAL A 150 7.71 8.57 -1.19
CA VAL A 150 8.96 8.14 -1.83
C VAL A 150 9.76 9.35 -2.30
N CYS A 151 9.14 10.27 -3.05
CA CYS A 151 9.84 11.47 -3.54
C CYS A 151 10.31 12.40 -2.42
N LEU A 152 9.50 12.55 -1.36
CA LEU A 152 9.79 13.37 -0.19
C LEU A 152 11.03 12.84 0.54
N ALA A 153 11.13 11.52 0.73
CA ALA A 153 12.30 10.88 1.30
C ALA A 153 13.55 11.04 0.42
N ARG A 154 13.40 11.03 -0.91
CA ARG A 154 14.53 11.12 -1.85
C ARG A 154 15.09 12.52 -2.00
N THR A 155 14.22 13.53 -2.01
CA THR A 155 14.57 14.90 -2.39
C THR A 155 14.73 15.84 -1.21
N ARG A 156 13.86 15.74 -0.20
CA ARG A 156 13.81 16.68 0.92
C ARG A 156 14.28 16.02 2.22
N LEU A 157 13.50 15.11 2.78
CA LEU A 157 13.74 14.60 4.14
C LEU A 157 14.99 13.72 4.24
N GLY A 158 15.17 12.74 3.36
CA GLY A 158 16.31 11.81 3.44
C GLY A 158 17.66 12.50 3.33
N PRO A 159 17.88 13.42 2.37
CA PRO A 159 19.14 14.15 2.28
C PRO A 159 19.47 15.03 3.50
N HIS A 160 18.45 15.50 4.23
CA HIS A 160 18.62 16.26 5.47
C HIS A 160 18.86 15.36 6.69
N VAL A 161 18.28 14.16 6.72
CA VAL A 161 18.37 13.23 7.87
C VAL A 161 19.55 12.27 7.78
N ILE A 162 19.79 11.67 6.62
CA ILE A 162 20.83 10.64 6.39
C ILE A 162 22.09 11.26 5.78
N GLY A 163 21.92 12.33 5.02
CA GLY A 163 23.00 13.07 4.37
C GLY A 163 22.96 13.01 2.85
N LYS A 164 23.87 13.77 2.22
CA LYS A 164 23.91 13.95 0.75
C LYS A 164 24.95 13.08 0.04
N HIS A 165 25.79 12.37 0.79
CA HIS A 165 26.87 11.54 0.26
C HIS A 165 26.36 10.27 -0.44
N ARG A 166 27.20 9.60 -1.24
CA ARG A 166 26.80 8.46 -2.09
C ARG A 166 26.18 7.30 -1.30
N ALA A 167 26.78 6.92 -0.16
CA ALA A 167 26.25 5.86 0.69
C ALA A 167 24.88 6.22 1.31
N ALA A 168 24.64 7.50 1.65
CA ALA A 168 23.33 7.95 2.09
C ALA A 168 22.29 7.83 0.96
N ARG A 169 22.62 8.24 -0.27
CA ARG A 169 21.72 8.08 -1.44
C ARG A 169 21.39 6.62 -1.72
N GLN A 170 22.37 5.73 -1.59
CA GLN A 170 22.18 4.28 -1.67
C GLN A 170 21.20 3.78 -0.60
N THR A 171 21.37 4.23 0.64
CA THR A 171 20.49 3.85 1.76
C THR A 171 19.07 4.38 1.56
N ILE A 172 18.94 5.60 1.02
CA ILE A 172 17.66 6.21 0.72
C ILE A 172 16.89 5.39 -0.32
N ASP A 173 17.50 5.13 -1.48
CA ASP A 173 16.85 4.40 -2.58
C ASP A 173 16.79 2.87 -2.33
N GLY A 174 17.67 2.33 -1.48
CA GLY A 174 17.68 0.93 -1.06
C GLY A 174 16.54 0.54 -0.08
N GLY A 175 15.73 1.50 0.36
CA GLY A 175 14.46 1.18 1.00
C GLY A 175 13.92 2.20 1.97
N PHE A 176 14.71 3.17 2.42
CA PHE A 176 14.17 4.24 3.27
C PHE A 176 13.04 4.98 2.55
N CYS A 177 13.19 5.26 1.25
CA CYS A 177 12.18 5.95 0.46
C CYS A 177 10.86 5.16 0.34
N VAL A 178 10.95 3.85 0.08
CA VAL A 178 9.78 2.95 0.04
C VAL A 178 9.14 2.84 1.43
N GLY A 179 9.94 2.83 2.49
CA GLY A 179 9.49 2.82 3.88
C GLY A 179 8.68 4.07 4.22
N THR A 180 9.19 5.26 3.91
CA THR A 180 8.47 6.53 4.08
C THR A 180 7.16 6.54 3.29
N GLY A 181 7.17 6.07 2.05
CA GLY A 181 5.96 5.92 1.24
C GLY A 181 4.93 5.00 1.91
N CYS A 182 5.37 3.85 2.43
CA CYS A 182 4.50 2.89 3.14
C CYS A 182 3.87 3.49 4.41
N PHE A 183 4.64 4.29 5.15
CA PHE A 183 4.15 4.96 6.35
C PHE A 183 3.10 6.01 6.01
N LEU A 184 3.39 6.90 5.03
CA LEU A 184 2.50 7.99 4.68
C LEU A 184 1.21 7.51 4.01
N CYS A 185 1.26 6.49 3.15
CA CYS A 185 0.05 6.02 2.47
C CYS A 185 -1.02 5.47 3.43
N GLY A 186 -0.63 4.98 4.61
CA GLY A 186 -1.59 4.51 5.63
C GLY A 186 -2.57 5.58 6.11
N TRP A 187 -2.16 6.86 6.07
CA TRP A 187 -3.01 7.98 6.49
C TRP A 187 -4.19 8.25 5.55
N SER A 188 -4.21 7.66 4.35
CA SER A 188 -5.34 7.80 3.42
C SER A 188 -6.64 7.27 4.02
N VAL A 189 -6.58 6.35 4.99
CA VAL A 189 -7.73 5.77 5.68
C VAL A 189 -8.65 6.84 6.30
N LEU A 190 -8.11 8.01 6.63
CA LEU A 190 -8.87 9.13 7.19
C LEU A 190 -9.86 9.76 6.19
N VAL A 191 -9.65 9.58 4.88
CA VAL A 191 -10.59 10.03 3.83
C VAL A 191 -11.90 9.24 3.88
N GLU A 192 -11.85 8.02 4.42
CA GLU A 192 -12.98 7.10 4.42
C GLU A 192 -13.89 7.29 5.64
N THR A 193 -15.14 6.81 5.57
CA THR A 193 -16.10 6.89 6.69
C THR A 193 -15.66 6.10 7.92
N ARG A 194 -16.02 6.56 9.12
CA ARG A 194 -15.68 5.89 10.40
C ARG A 194 -16.12 4.43 10.47
N SER A 195 -17.24 4.06 9.84
CA SER A 195 -17.69 2.66 9.78
C SER A 195 -16.70 1.81 8.98
N ARG A 196 -16.39 2.23 7.75
CA ARG A 196 -15.49 1.49 6.87
C ARG A 196 -14.03 1.52 7.34
N GLN A 197 -13.60 2.57 8.06
CA GLN A 197 -12.31 2.59 8.76
C GLN A 197 -12.19 1.42 9.75
N LYS A 198 -13.26 1.12 10.52
CA LYS A 198 -13.27 -0.02 11.45
C LYS A 198 -13.19 -1.34 10.71
N ASP A 199 -13.94 -1.49 9.62
CA ASP A 199 -13.90 -2.71 8.79
C ASP A 199 -12.49 -2.93 8.24
N MET A 200 -11.87 -1.89 7.67
CA MET A 200 -10.50 -1.94 7.18
C MET A 200 -9.49 -2.26 8.29
N ALA A 201 -9.63 -1.66 9.47
CA ALA A 201 -8.77 -1.95 10.61
C ALA A 201 -8.88 -3.42 11.03
N LEU A 202 -10.09 -4.00 11.05
CA LEU A 202 -10.30 -5.42 11.34
C LEU A 202 -9.64 -6.34 10.30
N PHE A 203 -9.55 -5.93 9.03
CA PHE A 203 -8.87 -6.71 8.00
C PHE A 203 -7.35 -6.54 8.01
N VAL A 204 -6.84 -5.34 8.31
CA VAL A 204 -5.42 -5.00 8.18
C VAL A 204 -4.66 -5.24 9.49
N ALA A 205 -5.23 -4.93 10.66
CA ALA A 205 -4.55 -5.03 11.93
C ALA A 205 -4.09 -6.46 12.27
N PRO A 206 -4.90 -7.53 12.08
CA PRO A 206 -4.43 -8.90 12.33
C PRO A 206 -3.26 -9.28 11.40
N ARG A 207 -3.30 -8.84 10.14
CA ARG A 207 -2.22 -9.09 9.18
C ARG A 207 -0.95 -8.33 9.56
N ALA A 208 -1.06 -7.10 10.05
CA ALA A 208 0.07 -6.34 10.55
C ALA A 208 0.65 -6.98 11.82
N MET A 209 -0.18 -7.39 12.78
CA MET A 209 0.27 -8.11 13.98
C MET A 209 0.96 -9.43 13.64
N ALA A 210 0.46 -10.16 12.64
CA ALA A 210 1.10 -11.39 12.16
C ALA A 210 2.51 -11.17 11.57
N THR A 211 2.90 -9.93 11.26
CA THR A 211 4.28 -9.61 10.86
C THR A 211 5.22 -9.36 12.05
N LEU A 212 4.67 -9.08 13.23
CA LEU A 212 5.43 -8.89 14.47
C LEU A 212 5.60 -10.20 15.25
N LEU A 213 4.70 -11.16 15.05
CA LEU A 213 4.69 -12.46 15.72
C LEU A 213 5.30 -13.55 14.83
N PRO A 214 5.97 -14.56 15.42
CA PRO A 214 6.45 -15.71 14.64
C PRO A 214 5.25 -16.48 14.07
N ARG A 215 5.39 -17.00 12.84
CA ARG A 215 4.33 -17.75 12.15
C ARG A 215 3.96 -19.06 12.87
N ARG A 216 4.92 -19.64 13.57
CA ARG A 216 4.75 -20.79 14.47
C ARG A 216 5.66 -20.56 15.67
N TYR A 217 5.10 -20.71 16.86
CA TYR A 217 5.93 -20.87 18.05
C TYR A 217 6.52 -22.28 18.09
N SER A 218 7.72 -22.39 18.66
CA SER A 218 8.29 -23.68 19.05
C SER A 218 7.43 -24.35 20.13
N MET A 219 7.53 -25.67 20.28
CA MET A 219 6.65 -26.45 21.17
C MET A 219 6.65 -25.92 22.62
N ASP A 220 7.78 -25.44 23.11
CA ASP A 220 7.96 -24.82 24.44
C ASP A 220 7.16 -23.51 24.63
N LYS A 221 6.77 -22.84 23.53
CA LYS A 221 6.08 -21.54 23.56
C LYS A 221 4.65 -21.60 23.01
N GLN A 222 4.14 -22.78 22.66
CA GLN A 222 2.76 -22.95 22.18
C GLN A 222 1.72 -22.47 23.20
N TRP A 223 2.02 -22.52 24.50
CA TRP A 223 1.15 -22.00 25.55
C TRP A 223 0.76 -20.54 25.33
N ARG A 224 1.59 -19.73 24.64
CA ARG A 224 1.27 -18.33 24.32
C ARG A 224 0.11 -18.24 23.33
N GLU A 225 0.10 -19.09 22.30
CA GLU A 225 -1.02 -19.18 21.35
C GLU A 225 -2.27 -19.70 22.05
N THR A 226 -2.14 -20.76 22.87
CA THR A 226 -3.25 -21.33 23.64
C THR A 226 -3.85 -20.30 24.59
N LEU A 227 -3.03 -19.51 25.29
CA LEU A 227 -3.50 -18.49 26.23
C LEU A 227 -4.23 -17.36 25.50
N VAL A 228 -3.66 -16.84 24.40
CA VAL A 228 -4.32 -15.79 23.60
C VAL A 228 -5.63 -16.29 23.01
N PHE A 229 -5.66 -17.53 22.52
CA PHE A 229 -6.88 -18.16 22.00
C PHE A 229 -7.92 -18.33 23.11
N ALA A 230 -7.54 -18.91 24.25
CA ALA A 230 -8.43 -19.13 25.39
C ALA A 230 -8.99 -17.80 25.93
N ALA A 231 -8.16 -16.78 26.10
CA ALA A 231 -8.58 -15.45 26.52
C ALA A 231 -9.54 -14.80 25.51
N SER A 232 -9.23 -14.88 24.21
CA SER A 232 -10.09 -14.33 23.16
C SER A 232 -11.46 -15.02 23.13
N THR A 233 -11.48 -16.34 23.25
CA THR A 233 -12.70 -17.15 23.29
C THR A 233 -13.50 -16.91 24.56
N ALA A 234 -12.84 -16.79 25.72
CA ALA A 234 -13.49 -16.44 26.98
C ALA A 234 -14.22 -15.10 26.89
N VAL A 235 -13.57 -14.05 26.35
CA VAL A 235 -14.20 -12.74 26.14
C VAL A 235 -15.45 -12.84 25.26
N VAL A 236 -15.41 -13.64 24.19
CA VAL A 236 -16.57 -13.85 23.31
C VAL A 236 -17.70 -14.54 24.05
N PHE A 237 -17.42 -15.62 24.79
CA PHE A 237 -18.43 -16.35 25.56
C PHE A 237 -19.04 -15.49 26.68
N THR A 238 -18.22 -14.76 27.44
CA THR A 238 -18.73 -13.83 28.47
C THR A 238 -19.61 -12.75 27.84
N CYS A 239 -19.22 -12.20 26.68
CA CYS A 239 -20.07 -11.23 25.96
C CYS A 239 -21.41 -11.82 25.54
N ILE A 240 -21.47 -13.09 25.13
CA ILE A 240 -22.72 -13.75 24.71
C ILE A 240 -23.64 -13.98 25.91
N LEU A 241 -23.09 -14.44 27.04
CA LEU A 241 -23.86 -14.73 28.24
C LEU A 241 -24.37 -13.46 28.93
N GLU A 242 -23.52 -12.46 29.10
CA GLU A 242 -23.87 -11.25 29.85
C GLU A 242 -24.54 -10.18 28.98
N ASN A 243 -24.13 -10.04 27.70
CA ASN A 243 -24.64 -8.98 26.83
C ASN A 243 -24.72 -9.40 25.35
N PRO A 244 -25.63 -10.32 25.00
CA PRO A 244 -25.71 -10.93 23.67
C PRO A 244 -25.86 -9.91 22.54
N LYS A 245 -26.40 -8.71 22.82
CA LYS A 245 -26.53 -7.61 21.85
C LYS A 245 -25.19 -7.08 21.33
N ARG A 246 -24.07 -7.33 22.02
CA ARG A 246 -22.73 -6.92 21.58
C ARG A 246 -22.16 -7.81 20.48
N VAL A 247 -22.57 -9.07 20.39
CA VAL A 247 -22.09 -10.00 19.35
C VAL A 247 -23.03 -9.92 18.15
N ARG A 248 -22.54 -9.30 17.06
CA ARG A 248 -23.35 -9.02 15.86
C ARG A 248 -23.21 -10.11 14.79
N GLY A 249 -24.21 -10.20 13.92
CA GLY A 249 -24.19 -11.03 12.72
C GLY A 249 -24.47 -12.51 12.99
N VAL A 250 -24.12 -13.34 12.02
CA VAL A 250 -24.40 -14.78 12.01
C VAL A 250 -23.79 -15.48 13.23
N LEU A 251 -22.59 -15.07 13.64
CA LEU A 251 -21.88 -15.62 14.79
C LEU A 251 -22.67 -15.42 16.09
N GLY A 252 -23.19 -14.21 16.33
CA GLY A 252 -24.05 -13.93 17.49
C GLY A 252 -25.35 -14.71 17.47
N GLY A 253 -25.94 -14.91 16.28
CA GLY A 253 -27.14 -15.72 16.10
C GLY A 253 -26.92 -17.20 16.44
N ILE A 254 -25.86 -17.81 15.90
CA ILE A 254 -25.55 -19.23 16.12
C ILE A 254 -25.12 -19.47 17.56
N LEU A 255 -24.18 -18.69 18.10
CA LEU A 255 -23.73 -18.88 19.48
C LEU A 255 -24.82 -18.56 20.50
N GLY A 256 -25.64 -17.55 20.24
CA GLY A 256 -26.80 -17.24 21.08
C GLY A 256 -27.84 -18.36 21.07
N LEU A 257 -27.98 -19.11 19.96
CA LEU A 257 -28.84 -20.29 19.88
C LEU A 257 -28.24 -21.48 20.65
N VAL A 258 -26.95 -21.74 20.48
CA VAL A 258 -26.25 -22.87 21.12
C VAL A 258 -26.18 -22.73 22.63
N MET A 259 -25.97 -21.52 23.16
CA MET A 259 -25.83 -21.28 24.61
C MET A 259 -27.14 -21.04 25.35
N ARG A 260 -28.28 -21.02 24.65
CA ARG A 260 -29.63 -20.90 25.25
C ARG A 260 -30.29 -22.24 25.57
N ASN A 261 -29.72 -23.33 25.04
CA ASN A 261 -30.04 -24.71 25.43
C ASN A 261 -29.13 -25.14 26.58
#